data_AF-C6SZK7-F1
#
_entry.id   AF-C6SZK7-F1
#
_cell.length_a   1.000
_cell.length_b   1.000
_cell.length_c   1.000
_cell.angle_alpha   90.00
_cell.angle_beta   90.00
_cell.angle_gamma   90.00
#
_symmetry.space_group_name_H-M   'P 1'
#
loop_
_entity.id
_entity.type
_entity.pdbx_description
1 polymer ?
#
loop_
_entity_poly.entity_id
_entity_poly.type
_entity_poly.pdbx_seq_one_letter_code
_entity_poly.pdbx_strand_id
1 'polypeptide(L)'
;MPTMRSRKLFNSFYRTISSSSFPPPPVVSSRIVVVTGLGMVTPLGCGVDTTWKRLVGGECGVGALSLEDLKMNAFDRETQLSTFDQLTSKVAAVVPTGTNPGEFDHQIWLNSKYCDISLRTIDQ
;
A
#
# COMPACT_ATOMS: atom_id res chain seq x y z
N MET A 1 -33.75 51.38 22.24
CA MET A 1 -33.55 50.86 20.87
C MET A 1 -32.08 51.05 20.48
N PRO A 2 -31.54 50.18 19.60
CA PRO A 2 -30.23 49.52 19.76
C PRO A 2 -29.05 50.37 19.27
N THR A 3 -27.83 50.02 19.67
CA THR A 3 -26.78 49.62 18.70
C THR A 3 -25.56 49.03 19.38
N MET A 4 -25.07 48.00 18.71
CA MET A 4 -24.02 47.06 19.02
C MET A 4 -22.64 47.65 18.71
N ARG A 5 -21.64 47.49 19.59
CA ARG A 5 -20.23 47.65 19.18
C ARG A 5 -19.29 46.66 19.87
N SER A 6 -19.08 45.57 19.13
CA SER A 6 -17.90 44.73 18.96
C SER A 6 -16.73 44.81 19.96
N ARG A 7 -16.50 43.65 20.60
CA ARG A 7 -15.24 42.89 20.77
C ARG A 7 -13.94 43.68 20.97
N LYS A 8 -13.22 43.35 22.05
CA LYS A 8 -11.85 42.79 22.03
C LYS A 8 -11.38 42.49 23.47
N LEU A 9 -11.65 41.29 23.96
CA LEU A 9 -10.82 40.69 25.00
C LEU A 9 -9.65 40.01 24.29
N PHE A 10 -8.59 40.78 24.04
CA PHE A 10 -7.29 40.20 23.71
C PHE A 10 -6.71 39.65 25.01
N ASN A 11 -6.99 38.37 25.28
CA ASN A 11 -6.14 37.61 26.20
C ASN A 11 -4.77 37.50 25.54
N SER A 12 -3.84 38.37 25.95
CA SER A 12 -2.43 38.20 25.70
C SER A 12 -1.96 36.99 26.51
N PHE A 13 -2.15 35.80 25.94
CA PHE A 13 -1.42 34.62 26.35
C PHE A 13 0.04 34.86 25.98
N TYR A 14 0.86 35.21 26.96
CA TYR A 14 2.30 35.11 26.86
C TYR A 14 2.62 33.64 26.56
N ARG A 15 2.90 33.32 25.28
CA ARG A 15 3.48 32.03 24.91
C ARG A 15 4.91 32.05 25.49
N THR A 16 5.08 31.49 26.68
CA THR A 16 6.40 31.18 27.22
C THR A 16 7.04 30.19 26.26
N ILE A 17 7.96 30.65 25.42
CA ILE A 17 8.80 29.78 24.60
C ILE A 17 9.75 29.10 25.58
N SER A 18 9.47 27.85 25.95
CA SER A 18 10.45 27.03 26.64
C SER A 18 11.58 26.74 25.66
N SER A 19 12.71 27.44 25.79
CA SER A 19 13.96 27.07 25.13
C SER A 19 14.60 25.89 25.86
N SER A 20 13.89 24.75 25.92
CA SER A 20 14.54 23.51 26.31
C SER A 20 15.44 23.09 25.15
N SER A 21 16.73 23.39 25.26
CA SER A 21 17.73 22.79 24.38
C SER A 21 17.64 21.29 24.58
N PHE A 22 17.28 20.56 23.53
CA PHE A 22 17.37 19.11 23.56
C PHE A 22 18.82 18.73 23.89
N PRO A 23 19.05 17.78 24.83
CA PRO A 23 20.39 17.26 25.01
C PRO A 23 20.88 16.65 23.69
N PRO A 24 22.18 16.73 23.38
CA PRO A 24 22.72 16.07 22.20
C PRO A 24 22.32 14.59 22.25
N PRO A 25 21.84 14.02 21.13
CA PRO A 25 21.41 12.63 21.10
C PRO A 25 22.55 11.75 21.62
N PRO A 26 22.25 10.76 22.48
CA PRO A 26 23.27 9.88 23.02
C PRO A 26 24.05 9.24 21.87
N VAL A 27 25.37 9.18 22.00
CA VAL A 27 26.25 8.55 21.01
C VAL A 27 26.00 7.05 21.06
N VAL A 28 24.99 6.59 20.33
CA VAL A 28 24.74 5.17 20.15
C VAL A 28 25.82 4.63 19.23
N SER A 29 26.56 3.60 19.68
CA SER A 29 27.38 2.81 18.78
C SER A 29 26.48 2.31 17.64
N SER A 30 26.81 2.65 16.40
CA SER A 30 26.00 2.27 15.24
C SER A 30 25.79 0.76 15.22
N ARG A 31 24.54 0.33 15.40
CA ARG A 31 24.18 -1.09 15.30
C ARG A 31 24.13 -1.45 13.82
N ILE A 32 24.87 -2.47 13.42
CA ILE A 32 24.81 -2.98 12.05
C ILE A 32 23.53 -3.79 11.92
N VAL A 33 22.66 -3.37 11.01
CA VAL A 33 21.44 -4.08 10.62
C VAL A 33 21.65 -4.57 9.19
N VAL A 34 21.37 -5.85 8.96
CA VAL A 34 21.50 -6.49 7.65
C VAL A 34 20.16 -7.04 7.19
N VAL A 35 19.97 -7.12 5.87
CA VAL A 35 18.80 -7.76 5.26
C VAL A 35 19.12 -9.24 5.07
N THR A 36 18.31 -10.11 5.66
CA THR A 36 18.50 -11.57 5.61
C THR A 36 17.53 -12.30 4.68
N GLY A 37 16.49 -11.61 4.19
CA GLY A 37 15.50 -12.20 3.31
C GLY A 37 14.83 -11.15 2.42
N LEU A 38 14.47 -11.55 1.22
CA LEU A 38 13.77 -10.73 0.23
C LEU A 38 12.57 -11.51 -0.31
N GLY A 39 11.45 -10.82 -0.50
CA GLY A 39 10.24 -11.36 -1.09
C GLY A 39 9.57 -10.28 -1.93
N MET A 40 9.12 -10.64 -3.13
CA MET A 40 8.53 -9.69 -4.08
C MET A 40 7.36 -10.34 -4.82
N VAL A 41 6.28 -9.58 -4.96
CA VAL A 41 5.15 -9.90 -5.85
C VAL A 41 4.88 -8.63 -6.66
N THR A 42 5.12 -8.68 -7.96
CA THR A 42 5.11 -7.51 -8.83
C THR A 42 4.43 -7.81 -10.16
N PRO A 43 4.12 -6.78 -10.97
CA PRO A 43 3.64 -6.97 -12.34
C PRO A 43 4.65 -7.71 -13.24
N LEU A 44 5.94 -7.71 -12.88
CA LEU A 44 6.95 -8.51 -13.56
C LEU A 44 6.94 -9.98 -13.13
N GLY A 45 6.19 -10.35 -12.09
CA GLY A 45 6.06 -11.73 -11.63
C GLY A 45 6.09 -11.87 -10.12
N CYS A 46 5.81 -13.09 -9.68
CA CYS A 46 5.92 -13.53 -8.30
C CYS A 46 7.33 -14.12 -8.05
N GLY A 47 7.97 -13.69 -6.96
CA GLY A 47 9.32 -14.11 -6.58
C GLY A 47 10.41 -13.12 -7.01
N VAL A 48 11.50 -13.10 -6.24
CA VAL A 48 12.64 -12.19 -6.43
C VAL A 48 13.36 -12.52 -7.72
N ASP A 49 13.67 -13.80 -7.97
CA ASP A 49 14.40 -14.24 -9.17
C ASP A 49 13.66 -13.86 -10.47
N THR A 50 12.36 -14.18 -10.56
CA THR A 50 11.52 -13.86 -11.72
C THR A 50 11.48 -12.35 -11.95
N THR A 51 11.20 -11.59 -10.89
CA THR A 51 11.09 -10.13 -10.97
C THR A 51 12.42 -9.49 -11.38
N TRP A 52 13.52 -9.90 -10.75
CA TRP A 52 14.84 -9.32 -11.01
C TRP A 52 15.34 -9.65 -12.41
N LYS A 53 15.18 -10.89 -12.87
CA LYS A 53 15.57 -11.31 -14.22
C LYS A 53 14.86 -10.47 -15.29
N ARG A 54 13.55 -10.29 -15.16
CA ARG A 54 12.74 -9.49 -16.09
C ARG A 54 13.06 -8.01 -16.02
N LEU A 55 13.28 -7.48 -14.81
CA LEU A 55 13.65 -6.10 -14.59
C LEU A 55 15.00 -5.75 -15.26
N VAL A 56 16.02 -6.57 -15.03
CA VAL A 56 17.35 -6.40 -15.66
C VAL A 56 17.28 -6.65 -17.16
N GLY A 57 16.38 -7.53 -17.62
CA GLY A 57 16.07 -7.75 -19.02
C GLY A 57 15.35 -6.58 -19.71
N GLY A 58 14.97 -5.52 -18.98
CA GLY A 58 14.24 -4.37 -19.52
C GLY A 58 12.79 -4.69 -19.88
N GLU A 59 12.22 -5.77 -19.34
CA GLU A 59 10.81 -6.10 -19.53
C GLU A 59 9.91 -5.15 -18.75
N CYS A 60 8.69 -4.96 -19.23
CA CYS A 60 7.70 -4.08 -18.62
C CYS A 60 6.43 -4.86 -18.29
N GLY A 61 5.93 -4.71 -17.07
CA GLY A 61 4.66 -5.32 -16.64
C GLY A 61 3.44 -4.42 -16.84
N VAL A 62 3.61 -3.28 -17.50
CA VAL A 62 2.51 -2.34 -17.79
C VAL A 62 1.83 -2.75 -19.10
N GLY A 63 0.51 -2.92 -19.08
CA GLY A 63 -0.30 -3.30 -20.22
C GLY A 63 -1.60 -2.51 -20.31
N ALA A 64 -2.35 -2.75 -21.38
CA ALA A 64 -3.71 -2.24 -21.50
C ALA A 64 -4.61 -2.93 -20.46
N LEU A 65 -5.47 -2.14 -19.82
CA LEU A 65 -6.44 -2.64 -18.86
C LEU A 65 -7.50 -3.49 -19.58
N SER A 66 -7.81 -4.67 -19.04
CA SER A 66 -8.92 -5.50 -19.52
C SER A 66 -10.18 -5.32 -18.67
N LEU A 67 -11.31 -5.85 -19.13
CA LEU A 67 -12.55 -5.88 -18.33
C LEU A 67 -12.40 -6.81 -17.11
N GLU A 68 -11.59 -7.87 -17.20
CA GLU A 68 -11.35 -8.78 -16.07
C GLU A 68 -10.62 -8.08 -14.92
N ASP A 69 -9.75 -7.12 -15.23
CA ASP A 69 -8.99 -6.34 -14.26
C ASP A 69 -9.87 -5.42 -13.39
N LEU A 70 -11.08 -5.08 -13.85
CA LEU A 70 -12.02 -4.22 -13.12
C LEU A 70 -12.59 -4.90 -11.87
N LYS A 71 -12.44 -6.23 -11.74
CA LYS A 71 -13.00 -7.03 -10.63
C LYS A 71 -14.51 -6.81 -10.43
N MET A 72 -15.25 -6.55 -11.51
CA MET A 72 -16.70 -6.30 -11.52
C MET A 72 -17.51 -7.51 -11.99
N ASN A 73 -17.07 -8.73 -11.67
CA ASN A 73 -17.62 -9.98 -12.19
C ASN A 73 -19.08 -10.23 -11.78
N ALA A 74 -19.56 -9.55 -10.73
CA ALA A 74 -20.94 -9.65 -10.24
C ALA A 74 -21.94 -8.78 -11.02
N PHE A 75 -21.47 -7.92 -11.92
CA PHE A 75 -22.30 -7.02 -12.71
C PHE A 75 -22.45 -7.51 -14.14
N ASP A 76 -23.53 -7.10 -14.77
CA ASP A 76 -23.77 -7.37 -16.19
C ASP A 76 -22.69 -6.76 -17.07
N ARG A 77 -22.48 -7.39 -18.23
CA ARG A 77 -21.45 -6.98 -19.20
C ARG A 77 -21.63 -5.54 -19.69
N GLU A 78 -22.87 -5.06 -19.81
CA GLU A 78 -23.17 -3.68 -20.20
C GLU A 78 -22.68 -2.66 -19.16
N THR A 79 -22.85 -2.96 -17.88
CA THR A 79 -22.35 -2.15 -16.76
C THR A 79 -20.82 -2.15 -16.70
N GLN A 80 -20.19 -3.29 -16.98
CA GLN A 80 -18.72 -3.38 -17.08
C GLN A 80 -18.18 -2.52 -18.23
N LEU A 81 -18.81 -2.59 -19.41
CA LEU A 81 -18.41 -1.82 -20.59
C LEU A 81 -18.59 -0.32 -20.40
N SER A 82 -19.75 0.11 -19.89
CA SER A 82 -20.00 1.53 -19.60
C SER A 82 -19.01 2.09 -18.57
N THR A 83 -18.66 1.31 -17.55
CA THR A 83 -17.65 1.70 -16.56
C THR A 83 -16.26 1.80 -17.20
N PHE A 84 -15.87 0.80 -18.00
CA PHE A 84 -14.59 0.79 -18.70
C PHE A 84 -14.42 1.98 -19.64
N ASP A 85 -15.49 2.39 -20.34
CA ASP A 85 -15.44 3.52 -21.26
C ASP A 85 -15.36 4.88 -20.57
N GLN A 86 -15.87 4.99 -19.35
CA GLN A 86 -15.74 6.19 -18.53
C GLN A 86 -14.32 6.37 -17.97
N LEU A 87 -13.49 5.32 -17.97
CA LEU A 87 -12.11 5.43 -17.48
C LEU A 87 -11.27 6.29 -18.41
N THR A 88 -10.73 7.37 -17.86
CA THR A 88 -9.78 8.23 -18.57
C THR A 88 -8.43 7.53 -18.81
N SER A 89 -8.01 6.66 -17.89
CA SER A 89 -6.80 5.83 -18.05
C SER A 89 -7.19 4.37 -18.20
N LYS A 90 -6.70 3.73 -19.27
CA LYS A 90 -6.93 2.30 -19.59
C LYS A 90 -5.62 1.52 -19.62
N VAL A 91 -4.68 1.88 -18.75
CA VAL A 91 -3.34 1.27 -18.65
C VAL A 91 -3.08 0.94 -17.19
N ALA A 92 -2.59 -0.26 -16.91
CA ALA A 92 -2.28 -0.73 -15.57
C ALA A 92 -1.12 -1.72 -15.59
N ALA A 93 -0.50 -1.94 -14.42
CA ALA A 93 0.49 -2.99 -14.23
C ALA A 93 -0.11 -4.04 -13.30
N VAL A 94 -0.62 -5.13 -13.87
CA VAL A 94 -1.34 -6.17 -13.15
C VAL A 94 -0.38 -7.30 -12.81
N VAL A 95 -0.47 -7.81 -11.58
CA VAL A 95 0.31 -8.99 -11.17
C VAL A 95 -0.19 -10.20 -11.95
N PRO A 96 0.69 -10.99 -12.60
CA PRO A 96 0.27 -12.19 -13.29
C PRO A 96 -0.17 -13.25 -12.26
N THR A 97 -1.39 -13.75 -12.41
CA THR A 97 -2.03 -14.68 -11.47
C THR A 97 -2.17 -16.06 -12.11
N GLY A 98 -2.02 -17.11 -11.30
CA GLY A 98 -2.08 -18.48 -11.76
C GLY A 98 -1.21 -19.42 -10.93
N THR A 99 -1.04 -20.64 -11.42
CA THR A 99 -0.36 -21.73 -10.70
C THR A 99 1.03 -22.01 -11.28
N ASN A 100 1.42 -21.32 -12.35
CA ASN A 100 2.73 -21.54 -12.98
C ASN A 100 3.86 -20.87 -12.17
N PRO A 101 5.11 -21.32 -12.33
CA PRO A 101 6.25 -20.65 -11.71
C PRO A 101 6.34 -19.19 -12.17
N GLY A 102 6.43 -18.27 -11.21
CA GLY A 102 6.46 -16.83 -11.47
C GLY A 102 5.09 -16.16 -11.53
N GLU A 103 4.00 -16.91 -11.40
CA GLU A 103 2.64 -16.37 -11.23
C GLU A 103 2.24 -16.37 -9.75
N PHE A 104 1.26 -15.53 -9.42
CA PHE A 104 0.71 -15.41 -8.08
C PHE A 104 -0.51 -16.32 -7.91
N ASP A 105 -0.39 -17.33 -7.02
CA ASP A 105 -1.50 -18.21 -6.65
C ASP A 105 -2.31 -17.64 -5.48
N HIS A 106 -3.52 -17.21 -5.78
CA HIS A 106 -4.46 -16.68 -4.78
C HIS A 106 -4.85 -17.69 -3.71
N GLN A 107 -4.95 -18.98 -4.02
CA GLN A 107 -5.46 -19.98 -3.08
C GLN A 107 -4.46 -20.29 -1.98
N ILE A 108 -3.17 -20.14 -2.26
CA ILE A 108 -2.11 -20.34 -1.28
C ILE A 108 -2.10 -19.17 -0.28
N TRP A 109 -2.18 -17.93 -0.79
CA TRP A 109 -1.97 -16.73 0.02
C TRP A 109 -3.25 -16.14 0.63
N LEU A 110 -4.40 -16.33 -0.02
CA LEU A 110 -5.69 -15.76 0.40
C LEU A 110 -6.59 -16.78 1.08
N ASN A 111 -6.10 -17.98 1.40
CA ASN A 111 -6.90 -18.98 2.12
C ASN A 111 -7.18 -18.52 3.56
N SER A 112 -8.45 -18.49 3.95
CA SER A 112 -8.86 -18.09 5.31
C SER A 112 -8.35 -19.05 6.41
N LYS A 113 -7.93 -20.26 6.04
CA LYS A 113 -7.46 -21.31 6.96
C LYS A 113 -6.14 -20.98 7.68
N TYR A 114 -5.33 -20.06 7.15
CA TYR A 114 -4.02 -19.70 7.73
C TYR A 114 -4.05 -18.42 8.59
N CYS A 115 -5.12 -17.64 8.55
CA CYS A 115 -5.27 -16.44 9.40
C CYS A 115 -5.59 -16.77 10.87
N ASP A 116 -5.86 -18.03 11.20
CA ASP A 116 -6.28 -18.48 12.54
C ASP A 116 -5.10 -18.88 13.47
N ILE A 117 -3.85 -18.73 13.02
CA ILE A 117 -2.66 -19.19 13.76
C ILE A 117 -2.28 -18.24 14.92
N SER A 118 -2.85 -17.03 15.02
CA SER A 118 -2.44 -16.05 16.05
C SER A 118 -3.33 -15.97 17.30
N LEU A 119 -4.40 -16.77 17.43
CA LEU A 119 -5.30 -16.68 18.61
C LEU A 119 -5.38 -17.92 19.49
N ARG A 120 -4.53 -18.94 19.29
CA ARG A 120 -4.50 -20.12 20.16
C ARG A 120 -3.15 -20.34 20.86
N THR A 121 -2.61 -19.33 21.54
CA THR A 121 -1.59 -19.56 22.59
C THR A 121 -1.50 -18.38 23.56
N ILE A 122 -2.57 -18.08 24.32
CA ILE A 122 -2.46 -17.47 25.65
C ILE A 122 -3.67 -17.97 26.46
N ASP A 123 -3.56 -19.19 26.97
CA ASP A 123 -4.33 -19.68 28.13
C ASP A 123 -3.66 -20.98 28.58
N GLN A 124 -2.52 -20.82 29.27
CA GLN A 124 -1.95 -21.82 30.17
C GLN A 124 -1.18 -21.10 31.27
#